data_AF-A0A417UBF1-F1
#
_entry.id   AF-A0A417UBF1-F1
#
_cell.length_a   1.000
_cell.length_b   1.000
_cell.length_c   1.000
_cell.angle_alpha   90.00
_cell.angle_beta   90.00
_cell.angle_gamma   90.00
#
_symmetry.space_group_name_H-M   'P 1'
#
loop_
_entity.id
_entity.type
_entity.pdbx_description
1 polymer ?
#
loop_
_entity_poly.entity_id
_entity_poly.type
_entity_poly.pdbx_seq_one_letter_code
_entity_poly.pdbx_strand_id
1 'polypeptide(L)' 'MISQIADDRNLIVICTFSKIYGMAGARIGYILSNPEIIGYLGITATGFCCNRVGLLGAAAAMKQILKEYQEKA' A
#
# COMPACT_ATOMS: atom_id res chain seq x y z
N MET A 1 7.29 13.80 5.23
CA MET A 1 6.22 12.99 5.83
C MET A 1 6.45 11.50 5.58
N ILE A 2 6.39 11.01 4.34
CA ILE A 2 6.72 9.58 4.04
C ILE A 2 8.17 9.23 4.44
N SER A 3 9.11 10.17 4.29
CA SER A 3 10.49 10.02 4.76
C SER A 3 10.61 9.70 6.25
N GLN A 4 9.65 10.14 7.07
CA GLN A 4 9.68 9.97 8.52
C GLN A 4 9.24 8.57 8.97
N ILE A 5 8.73 7.74 8.05
CA ILE A 5 8.42 6.33 8.32
C ILE A 5 9.70 5.55 8.64
N ALA A 6 10.83 5.96 8.03
CA ALA A 6 12.13 5.35 8.29
C ALA A 6 12.77 5.80 9.62
N ASP A 7 12.30 6.92 10.20
CA ASP A 7 12.87 7.54 11.41
C ASP A 7 12.26 6.98 12.71
N ASP A 8 11.67 5.78 12.65
CA ASP A 8 11.07 5.05 13.79
C ASP A 8 10.04 5.85 14.60
N ARG A 9 9.33 6.76 13.91
CA ARG A 9 8.23 7.53 14.48
C ARG A 9 6.95 6.68 14.49
N ASN A 10 6.08 6.94 15.47
CA ASN A 10 4.72 6.40 15.54
C ASN A 10 3.83 7.01 14.43
N LEU A 11 4.11 6.64 13.19
CA LEU A 11 3.44 7.14 11.99
C LEU A 11 2.89 5.98 11.17
N ILE A 12 1.59 6.05 10.88
CA ILE A 12 0.90 5.09 10.01
C ILE A 12 0.38 5.87 8.81
N VAL A 13 0.76 5.43 7.61
CA VAL A 13 0.23 5.96 6.35
C VAL A 13 -0.64 4.90 5.70
N ILE A 14 -1.89 5.26 5.42
CA ILE A 14 -2.87 4.39 4.79
C ILE A 14 -3.09 4.86 3.35
N CYS A 15 -2.86 3.97 2.40
CA CYS A 15 -3.00 4.24 0.98
C CYS A 15 -4.14 3.42 0.38
N THR A 16 -4.94 4.04 -0.49
CA THR A 16 -6.11 3.41 -1.12
C THR A 16 -6.05 3.43 -2.64
N PHE A 17 -6.50 2.34 -3.26
CA PHE A 17 -6.74 2.27 -4.70
C PHE A 17 -8.16 2.71 -5.11
N SER A 18 -9.00 3.13 -4.15
CA SER A 18 -10.41 3.43 -4.44
C SER A 18 -10.63 4.74 -5.21
N LYS A 19 -9.61 5.61 -5.28
CA LYS A 19 -9.73 6.99 -5.75
C LYS A 19 -9.08 7.16 -7.12
N ILE A 20 -7.88 7.72 -7.16
CA ILE A 20 -7.13 8.03 -8.40
C ILE A 20 -7.02 6.81 -9.33
N TYR A 21 -6.94 5.61 -8.76
CA TYR A 21 -6.82 4.36 -9.52
C TYR A 21 -8.17 3.79 -10.00
N GLY A 22 -9.31 4.35 -9.61
CA GLY A 22 -10.64 3.88 -10.03
C GLY A 22 -11.02 2.48 -9.50
N MET A 23 -10.29 1.90 -8.55
CA MET A 23 -10.49 0.52 -8.09
C MET A 23 -11.38 0.42 -6.84
N ALA A 24 -12.43 1.25 -6.74
CA ALA A 24 -13.30 1.27 -5.57
C ALA A 24 -13.94 -0.10 -5.28
N GLY A 25 -14.36 -0.85 -6.30
CA GLY A 25 -14.95 -2.18 -6.14
C GLY A 25 -13.95 -3.29 -5.77
N ALA A 26 -12.65 -3.10 -6.03
CA ALA A 26 -11.63 -4.11 -5.78
C ALA A 26 -11.27 -4.25 -4.29
N ARG A 27 -11.67 -3.28 -3.46
CA ARG A 27 -11.43 -3.26 -2.01
C ARG A 27 -9.99 -3.55 -1.59
N ILE A 28 -9.04 -2.87 -2.25
CA ILE A 28 -7.61 -3.03 -1.96
C ILE A 28 -6.94 -1.72 -1.54
N GLY A 29 -5.99 -1.85 -0.63
CA GLY A 29 -5.20 -0.78 -0.05
C GLY A 29 -3.97 -1.37 0.65
N TYR A 30 -3.11 -0.51 1.17
CA TYR A 30 -1.91 -0.92 1.89
C TYR A 30 -1.56 0.10 2.98
N ILE A 31 -0.71 -0.35 3.91
CA ILE A 31 -0.23 0.44 5.03
C ILE A 31 1.29 0.55 4.92
N LEU A 32 1.83 1.73 5.22
CA LEU A 32 3.25 1.96 5.42
C LEU A 32 3.45 2.46 6.85
N SER A 33 4.36 1.82 7.57
CA SER A 33 4.77 2.19 8.93
C SER A 33 6.12 1.54 9.24
N ASN A 34 6.66 1.77 10.44
CA ASN A 34 7.88 1.12 10.89
C ASN A 34 7.67 -0.40 11.08
N PRO A 35 8.75 -1.21 11.10
CA PRO A 35 8.64 -2.66 11.21
C PRO A 35 7.92 -3.14 12.47
N GLU A 36 8.09 -2.43 13.59
CA GLU A 36 7.44 -2.74 14.87
C GLU A 36 5.91 -2.67 14.76
N ILE A 37 5.37 -1.54 14.29
CA ILE A 37 3.92 -1.34 14.11
C ILE A 37 3.36 -2.31 13.07
N ILE A 38 4.07 -2.53 11.96
CA ILE A 38 3.65 -3.52 10.94
C ILE A 38 3.59 -4.92 11.54
N GLY A 39 4.55 -5.29 12.40
CA GLY A 39 4.55 -6.56 13.12
C GLY A 39 3.28 -6.74 13.97
N TYR A 40 2.92 -5.72 14.75
CA TYR A 40 1.68 -5.74 15.55
C TYR A 40 0.42 -5.85 14.69
N LEU A 41 0.33 -5.08 13.60
CA LEU A 41 -0.83 -5.12 12.70
C LEU A 41 -0.96 -6.49 11.99
N GLY A 42 0.17 -7.08 11.62
CA GLY A 42 0.24 -8.39 10.95
C GLY A 42 -0.37 -9.54 11.76
N ILE A 43 -0.33 -9.47 13.10
CA ILE A 43 -0.96 -10.46 13.99
C ILE A 43 -2.47 -10.54 13.75
N THR A 44 -3.11 -9.43 13.42
CA THR A 44 -4.57 -9.34 13.21
C THR A 44 -4.96 -9.54 11.75
N ALA A 45 -4.01 -9.56 10.82
CA ALA A 45 -4.28 -9.70 9.40
C ALA A 45 -4.77 -11.13 9.09
N THR A 46 -5.96 -11.25 8.52
CA THR A 46 -6.45 -12.55 8.05
C THR A 46 -5.70 -12.92 6.76
N GLY A 47 -5.24 -14.16 6.65
CA GLY A 47 -4.44 -14.62 5.50
C GLY A 47 -5.12 -14.47 4.13
N PHE A 48 -6.42 -14.20 4.10
CA PHE A 48 -7.23 -14.04 2.88
C PHE A 48 -8.03 -12.72 2.85
N CYS A 49 -7.47 -11.62 3.35
CA CYS A 49 -8.14 -10.32 3.37
C CYS A 49 -8.28 -9.64 2.00
N CYS A 50 -7.53 -10.08 0.98
CA CYS A 50 -7.53 -9.47 -0.36
C CYS A 50 -7.99 -10.47 -1.43
N ASN A 51 -8.83 -10.02 -2.35
CA ASN A 51 -9.21 -10.80 -3.52
C ASN A 51 -8.13 -10.76 -4.61
N ARG A 52 -8.09 -11.81 -5.44
CA ARG A 52 -7.05 -12.00 -6.47
C ARG A 52 -7.04 -10.90 -7.54
N VAL A 53 -8.21 -10.45 -7.97
CA VAL A 53 -8.35 -9.41 -9.01
C VAL A 53 -7.81 -8.07 -8.50
N GLY A 54 -8.14 -7.72 -7.26
CA GLY A 54 -7.64 -6.52 -6.59
C GLY A 54 -6.12 -6.55 -6.46
N LEU A 55 -5.55 -7.68 -6.05
CA LEU A 55 -4.09 -7.83 -5.90
C LEU A 55 -3.36 -7.65 -7.24
N LEU A 56 -3.87 -8.28 -8.31
CA LEU A 56 -3.30 -8.13 -9.66
C LEU A 56 -3.39 -6.68 -10.16
N GLY A 57 -4.55 -6.04 -9.98
CA GLY A 57 -4.76 -4.66 -10.38
C GLY A 57 -3.88 -3.68 -9.61
N ALA A 58 -3.72 -3.87 -8.30
CA ALA A 58 -2.84 -3.04 -7.47
C ALA A 58 -1.37 -3.19 -7.88
N ALA A 59 -0.92 -4.41 -8.15
CA ALA A 59 0.44 -4.68 -8.62
C ALA A 59 0.72 -4.02 -9.99
N ALA A 60 -0.22 -4.12 -10.94
CA ALA A 60 -0.11 -3.47 -12.24
C ALA A 60 -0.08 -1.94 -12.11
N ALA A 61 -0.98 -1.37 -11.29
CA ALA A 61 -1.03 0.07 -11.04
C ALA A 61 0.26 0.61 -10.43
N MET A 62 0.84 -0.08 -9.43
CA MET A 62 2.12 0.32 -8.84
C MET A 62 3.27 0.22 -9.84
N LYS A 63 3.31 -0.83 -10.67
CA LYS A 63 4.35 -1.00 -11.69
C LYS A 63 4.32 0.13 -12.73
N GLN A 64 3.14 0.55 -13.15
CA GLN A 64 2.97 1.69 -14.06
C GLN A 64 3.50 2.98 -13.44
N ILE A 65 3.13 3.26 -12.19
CA ILE A 65 3.62 4.45 -11.48
C ILE A 65 5.14 4.42 -11.33
N LEU A 66 5.71 3.29 -10.94
CA LEU A 66 7.16 3.17 -10.78
C LEU A 66 7.89 3.48 -12.10
N LYS A 67 7.36 2.97 -13.22
CA LYS A 67 7.89 3.26 -14.56
C LYS A 67 7.85 4.76 -14.86
N GLU A 68 6.70 5.41 -14.64
CA GLU A 68 6.55 6.86 -14.85
C GLU A 68 7.48 7.70 -13.95
N TYR A 69 7.75 7.27 -12.72
CA TYR A 69 8.71 7.92 -11.84
C TYR A 69 10.15 7.78 -12.35
N GLN A 70 10.53 6.62 -12.88
CA GLN A 70 11.87 6.40 -13.42
C GLN A 70 12.11 7.14 -14.74
N GLU A 71 11.08 7.34 -15.55
CA GLU A 71 11.18 8.10 -16.80
C GLU A 71 11.27 9.62 -16.58
N LYS A 72 10.84 10.11 -15.41
CA LYS A 72 10.88 11.53 -15.04
C LYS A 72 12.09 11.93 -14.19
N ALA A 73 12.87 10.96 -13.72
CA ALA A 73 14.07 11.15 -12.91
C ALA A 73 15.33 11.14 -13.79
#